data_AF-A0A3M1Y4U9-F1
#
_entry.id   AF-A0A3M1Y4U9-F1
#
_cell.length_a   1.000
_cell.length_b   1.000
_cell.length_c   1.000
_cell.angle_alpha   90.00
_cell.angle_beta   90.00
_cell.angle_gamma   90.00
#
_symmetry.space_group_name_H-M   'P 1'
#
loop_
_entity.id
_entity.type
_entity.pdbx_description
1 polymer ?
#
loop_
_entity_poly.entity_id
_entity_poly.type
_entity_poly.pdbx_seq_one_letter_code
_entity_poly.pdbx_strand_id
1 'polypeptide(L)'
;MSLKTLQQGIELIRQGHKSEGARLLKIALRSEEIQGEIRATAYLWLAETVDETSHKLEYYNLAISADPNNEHAKKRVSELMAKNLPPIPPPQQAPPEIPVPPTATPTAYTAQSAVDYNNLHTGQEIHANHQIAGIMNGPNGIATAFFISRNGILATTRFAVGGLKAVMLSLSDGNHIQADVVRSYPEFDLAFLHTNVNIAQLLPVSPKRQLESQESLTAVSFTGHTMKGVIRPTKSLIKDGWFPTTISTLVDVGGNPVFDRNNNLVGMLTNNANRSSPYVYGLSIHKIYHLVEQYAQEMRNTPKTSYCPGCGCRSKAGGYGGFYCEHCGATLPEAQDIQRSFDPKLAGLYGENMSRPCPRCHTSIGFYKGTCLRCGYQAR
;
A
#
# COMPACT_ATOMS: atom_id res chain seq x y z
N MET A 1 7.66 27.42 29.63
CA MET A 1 8.73 28.25 28.98
C MET A 1 8.72 28.12 27.45
N SER A 2 8.31 26.98 26.93
CA SER A 2 8.29 26.64 25.51
C SER A 2 7.48 27.60 24.63
N LEU A 3 6.34 28.10 25.14
CA LEU A 3 5.45 28.98 24.38
C LEU A 3 6.06 30.38 24.12
N LYS A 4 6.84 30.90 25.06
CA LYS A 4 7.61 32.14 24.88
C LYS A 4 8.70 31.97 23.83
N THR A 5 9.38 30.82 23.83
CA THR A 5 10.39 30.47 22.81
C THR A 5 9.77 30.32 21.42
N LEU A 6 8.57 29.74 21.33
CA LEU A 6 7.81 29.64 20.08
C LEU A 6 7.44 31.02 19.54
N GLN A 7 6.88 31.90 20.39
CA GLN A 7 6.53 33.27 20.00
C GLN A 7 7.74 34.07 19.52
N GLN A 8 8.87 33.96 20.22
CA GLN A 8 10.12 34.59 19.82
C GLN A 8 10.64 34.05 18.48
N GLY A 9 10.51 32.74 18.23
CA GLY A 9 10.86 32.13 16.95
C GLY A 9 10.01 32.66 15.79
N ILE A 10 8.70 32.76 15.98
CA ILE A 10 7.78 33.33 14.96
C ILE A 10 8.15 34.78 14.66
N GLU A 11 8.41 35.58 15.69
CA GLU A 11 8.75 36.99 15.52
C GLU A 11 10.06 37.19 14.75
N LEU A 12 11.08 36.37 15.01
CA LEU A 12 12.32 36.39 14.24
C LEU A 12 12.10 36.02 12.77
N ILE A 13 11.22 35.07 12.45
CA ILE A 13 10.89 34.74 11.06
C ILE A 13 10.20 35.92 10.37
N ARG A 14 9.29 36.61 11.06
CA ARG A 14 8.62 37.82 10.55
C ARG A 14 9.60 38.96 10.25
N GLN A 15 10.65 39.08 11.06
CA GLN A 15 11.72 40.05 10.89
C GLN A 15 12.74 39.63 9.81
N GLY A 16 12.55 38.49 9.14
CA GLY A 16 13.44 37.99 8.09
C GLY A 16 14.61 37.13 8.60
N HIS A 17 14.75 36.96 9.91
CA HIS A 17 15.76 36.10 10.54
C HIS A 17 15.33 34.62 10.51
N LYS A 18 15.15 34.07 9.30
CA LYS A 18 14.59 32.73 9.05
C LYS A 18 15.35 31.61 9.77
N SER A 19 16.68 31.62 9.72
CA SER A 19 17.51 30.55 10.31
C SER A 19 17.41 30.50 11.84
N GLU A 20 17.53 31.65 12.49
CA GLU A 20 17.46 31.75 13.95
C GLU A 20 16.03 31.51 14.47
N GLY A 21 15.03 32.01 13.75
CA GLY A 21 13.64 31.71 14.04
C GLY A 21 13.32 30.22 13.92
N ALA A 22 13.77 29.55 12.85
CA ALA A 22 13.62 28.09 12.68
C ALA A 22 14.28 27.31 13.83
N ARG A 23 15.46 27.75 14.29
CA ARG A 23 16.17 27.13 15.41
C ARG A 23 15.34 27.19 16.69
N LEU A 24 14.76 28.34 17.02
CA LEU A 24 13.91 28.51 18.21
C LEU A 24 12.62 27.68 18.11
N LEU A 25 11.99 27.61 16.94
CA LEU A 25 10.80 26.77 16.73
C LEU A 25 11.12 25.28 16.94
N LYS A 26 12.25 24.79 16.42
CA LYS A 26 12.69 23.40 16.63
C LYS A 26 12.97 23.09 18.12
N ILE A 27 13.47 24.07 18.88
CA ILE A 27 13.66 23.92 20.33
C ILE A 27 12.31 23.86 21.04
N ALA A 28 11.37 24.76 20.71
CA ALA A 28 10.04 24.79 21.32
C ALA A 28 9.25 23.49 21.06
N LEU A 29 9.36 22.92 19.85
CA LEU A 29 8.70 21.68 19.44
C LEU A 29 9.15 20.42 20.20
N ARG A 30 10.28 20.48 20.92
CA ARG A 30 10.74 19.39 21.80
C ARG A 30 10.00 19.35 23.14
N SER A 31 9.27 20.40 23.50
CA SER A 31 8.48 20.44 24.72
C SER A 31 7.12 19.76 24.53
N GLU A 32 6.71 18.98 25.51
CA GLU A 32 5.39 18.34 25.56
C GLU A 32 4.24 19.34 25.76
N GLU A 33 4.54 20.58 26.16
CA GLU A 33 3.56 21.68 26.30
C GLU A 33 3.02 22.16 24.94
N ILE A 34 3.71 21.85 23.84
CA ILE A 34 3.37 22.32 22.49
C ILE A 34 2.67 21.19 21.71
N GLN A 35 1.34 21.17 21.80
CA GLN A 35 0.46 20.17 21.16
C GLN A 35 -0.65 20.83 20.34
N GLY A 36 -1.38 20.02 19.56
CA GLY A 36 -2.55 20.45 18.80
C GLY A 36 -2.25 21.62 17.85
N GLU A 37 -3.15 22.61 17.87
CA GLU A 37 -3.09 23.82 17.04
C GLU A 37 -1.79 24.61 17.18
N ILE A 38 -1.23 24.70 18.39
CA ILE A 38 0.02 25.45 18.65
C ILE A 38 1.20 24.74 17.97
N ARG A 39 1.20 23.40 18.00
CA ARG A 39 2.21 22.59 17.33
C ARG A 39 2.08 22.68 15.81
N ALA A 40 0.85 22.64 15.29
CA ALA A 40 0.58 22.84 13.87
C ALA A 40 1.07 24.21 13.39
N THR A 41 0.83 25.26 14.19
CA THR A 41 1.29 26.62 13.90
C THR A 41 2.83 26.70 13.80
N ALA A 42 3.56 26.05 14.70
CA ALA A 42 5.03 26.01 14.63
C ALA A 42 5.53 25.34 13.34
N TYR A 43 4.90 24.25 12.90
CA TYR A 43 5.25 23.58 11.65
C TYR A 43 4.91 24.45 10.42
N LEU A 44 3.77 25.15 10.42
CA LEU A 44 3.44 26.12 9.37
C LEU A 44 4.53 27.19 9.22
N TRP A 45 5.02 27.74 10.34
CA TRP A 45 6.09 28.74 10.31
C TRP A 45 7.44 28.15 9.89
N LEU A 46 7.75 26.90 10.25
CA LEU A 46 8.96 26.22 9.77
C LEU A 46 8.94 26.05 8.24
N ALA A 47 7.77 25.78 7.65
CA ALA A 47 7.64 25.68 6.19
C ALA A 47 8.00 26.99 5.47
N GLU A 48 7.79 28.15 6.09
CA GLU A 48 8.14 29.46 5.50
C GLU A 48 9.64 29.77 5.56
N THR A 49 10.40 28.99 6.33
CA THR A 49 11.86 29.16 6.46
C THR A 49 12.67 28.38 5.43
N VAL A 50 12.04 27.45 4.71
CA VAL A 50 12.66 26.61 3.68
C VAL A 50 12.15 27.01 2.29
N ASP A 51 13.00 26.92 1.27
CA ASP A 51 12.63 27.29 -0.11
C ASP A 51 12.20 26.09 -0.94
N GLU A 52 12.71 24.90 -0.63
CA GLU A 52 12.42 23.67 -1.35
C GLU A 52 10.99 23.15 -1.12
N THR A 53 10.27 22.86 -2.20
CA THR A 53 8.86 22.43 -2.15
C THR A 53 8.66 21.13 -1.37
N SER A 54 9.61 20.19 -1.45
CA SER A 54 9.61 18.91 -0.72
C SER A 54 9.58 19.14 0.80
N HIS A 55 10.49 19.97 1.32
CA HIS A 55 10.56 20.32 2.73
C HIS A 55 9.34 21.12 3.21
N LYS A 56 8.76 21.97 2.36
CA LYS A 56 7.48 22.64 2.69
C LYS A 56 6.35 21.64 2.89
N LEU A 57 6.23 20.66 1.98
CA LEU A 57 5.22 19.60 2.07
C LEU A 57 5.40 18.76 3.34
N GLU A 58 6.64 18.44 3.72
CA GLU A 58 6.91 17.73 4.99
C GLU A 58 6.37 18.49 6.20
N TYR A 59 6.70 19.79 6.32
CA TYR A 59 6.23 20.61 7.43
C TYR A 59 4.70 20.80 7.42
N TYR A 60 4.08 20.94 6.25
CA TYR A 60 2.62 21.02 6.18
C TYR A 60 1.93 19.70 6.57
N ASN A 61 2.50 18.55 6.20
CA ASN A 61 2.00 17.25 6.65
C ASN A 61 2.17 17.06 8.16
N LEU A 62 3.30 17.50 8.73
CA LEU A 62 3.51 17.51 10.18
C LEU A 62 2.48 18.42 10.88
N ALA A 63 2.13 19.57 10.29
CA ALA A 63 1.08 20.44 10.80
C ALA A 63 -0.31 19.76 10.78
N ILE A 64 -0.66 19.06 9.70
CA ILE A 64 -1.92 18.28 9.60
C ILE A 64 -1.94 17.13 10.61
N SER A 65 -0.81 16.46 10.84
CA SER A 65 -0.76 15.39 11.86
C SER A 65 -0.98 15.93 13.28
N ALA A 66 -0.47 17.15 13.55
CA ALA A 66 -0.62 17.81 14.84
C ALA A 66 -2.03 18.37 15.05
N ASP A 67 -2.67 18.84 13.98
CA ASP A 67 -4.05 19.31 13.97
C ASP A 67 -4.75 18.90 12.65
N PRO A 68 -5.48 17.76 12.66
CA PRO A 68 -6.18 17.25 11.47
C PRO A 68 -7.25 18.19 10.90
N ASN A 69 -7.72 19.17 11.69
CA ASN A 69 -8.70 20.16 11.27
C ASN A 69 -8.06 21.45 10.72
N ASN A 70 -6.73 21.49 10.57
CA ASN A 70 -6.03 22.66 10.07
C ASN A 70 -6.22 22.85 8.56
N GLU A 71 -7.29 23.55 8.19
CA GLU A 71 -7.64 23.84 6.79
C GLU A 71 -6.57 24.67 6.07
N HIS A 72 -5.81 25.49 6.82
CA HIS A 72 -4.69 26.27 6.26
C HIS A 72 -3.57 25.38 5.74
N ALA A 73 -3.18 24.36 6.49
CA ALA A 73 -2.15 23.40 6.07
C ALA A 73 -2.62 22.58 4.85
N LYS A 74 -3.87 22.09 4.87
CA LYS A 74 -4.46 21.33 3.75
C LYS A 74 -4.49 22.16 2.46
N LYS A 75 -4.91 23.43 2.55
CA LYS A 75 -4.94 24.35 1.40
C LYS A 75 -3.54 24.61 0.84
N ARG A 76 -2.53 24.78 1.70
CA ARG A 76 -1.14 24.98 1.24
C ARG A 76 -0.55 23.75 0.57
N VAL A 77 -0.90 22.55 1.04
CA VAL A 77 -0.54 21.29 0.36
C VAL A 77 -1.20 21.23 -1.02
N SER A 78 -2.50 21.48 -1.12
CA SER A 78 -3.20 21.42 -2.42
C SER A 78 -2.69 22.47 -3.42
N GLU A 79 -2.38 23.69 -2.97
CA GLU A 79 -1.80 24.74 -3.81
C GLU A 79 -0.39 24.38 -4.33
N LEU A 80 0.46 23.80 -3.47
CA LEU A 80 1.79 23.35 -3.89
C LEU A 80 1.72 22.18 -4.86
N MET A 81 0.74 21.28 -4.69
CA MET A 81 0.52 20.18 -5.62
C MET A 81 -0.06 20.66 -6.96
N ALA A 82 -0.96 21.64 -6.94
CA ALA A 82 -1.60 22.17 -8.15
C ALA A 82 -0.64 22.94 -9.07
N LYS A 83 0.38 23.60 -8.51
CA LYS A 83 1.39 24.34 -9.31
C LYS A 83 2.30 23.45 -10.18
N ASN A 84 2.27 22.12 -9.98
CA ASN A 84 3.09 21.17 -10.72
C ASN A 84 2.32 20.41 -11.83
N LEU A 85 1.11 20.85 -12.20
CA LEU A 85 0.33 20.23 -13.28
C LEU A 85 0.64 20.89 -14.65
N PRO A 86 0.96 20.13 -15.71
CA PRO A 86 1.02 20.65 -17.07
C PRO A 86 -0.39 20.92 -17.66
N PRO A 87 -0.53 21.86 -18.62
CA PRO A 87 -1.82 22.19 -19.22
C PRO A 87 -2.34 21.03 -20.09
N ILE A 88 -3.63 20.73 -19.93
CA ILE A 88 -4.34 19.63 -20.61
C ILE A 88 -4.56 19.99 -22.10
N PRO A 89 -4.09 19.17 -23.07
CA PRO A 89 -4.46 19.34 -24.47
C PRO A 89 -5.85 18.75 -24.78
N PRO A 90 -6.60 19.32 -25.76
CA PRO A 90 -7.96 18.89 -26.08
C PRO A 90 -8.02 17.52 -26.80
N PRO A 91 -9.15 16.78 -26.72
CA PRO A 91 -9.22 15.37 -27.12
C PRO A 91 -9.42 15.19 -28.63
N GLN A 92 -8.65 14.27 -29.23
CA GLN A 92 -8.80 13.80 -30.62
C GLN A 92 -9.51 12.44 -30.70
N GLN A 93 -10.34 12.27 -31.74
CA GLN A 93 -11.23 11.14 -32.02
C GLN A 93 -10.50 9.84 -32.40
N ALA A 94 -11.10 8.69 -32.05
CA ALA A 94 -10.55 7.35 -32.24
C ALA A 94 -10.69 6.81 -33.69
N PRO A 95 -9.74 6.01 -34.21
CA PRO A 95 -9.87 5.27 -35.47
C PRO A 95 -10.44 3.83 -35.30
N PRO A 96 -10.89 3.19 -36.41
CA PRO A 96 -11.65 1.93 -36.39
C PRO A 96 -10.79 0.64 -36.49
N GLU A 97 -11.36 -0.47 -35.98
CA GLU A 97 -10.78 -1.82 -35.87
C GLU A 97 -10.63 -2.58 -37.21
N ILE A 98 -9.61 -3.45 -37.29
CA ILE A 98 -9.40 -4.46 -38.36
C ILE A 98 -9.33 -5.87 -37.73
N PRO A 99 -9.84 -6.95 -38.39
CA PRO A 99 -9.96 -8.28 -37.81
C PRO A 99 -8.73 -9.20 -38.05
N VAL A 100 -8.55 -10.17 -37.14
CA VAL A 100 -7.44 -11.15 -37.05
C VAL A 100 -7.83 -12.52 -37.65
N PRO A 101 -6.89 -13.30 -38.26
CA PRO A 101 -7.05 -14.74 -38.52
C PRO A 101 -6.11 -15.67 -37.68
N PRO A 102 -6.37 -17.00 -37.60
CA PRO A 102 -5.79 -17.87 -36.56
C PRO A 102 -4.84 -19.02 -37.02
N THR A 103 -4.09 -19.56 -36.02
CA THR A 103 -3.43 -20.90 -35.84
C THR A 103 -2.22 -21.27 -36.75
N ALA A 104 -1.14 -21.98 -36.37
CA ALA A 104 -0.84 -22.99 -35.32
C ALA A 104 0.69 -23.13 -34.99
N THR A 105 0.99 -23.96 -33.96
CA THR A 105 2.23 -24.41 -33.25
C THR A 105 3.21 -25.31 -34.07
N PRO A 106 4.35 -25.91 -33.57
CA PRO A 106 4.95 -26.06 -32.20
C PRO A 106 6.50 -25.96 -32.06
N THR A 107 7.05 -25.80 -30.82
CA THR A 107 8.15 -26.59 -30.16
C THR A 107 8.99 -25.85 -29.09
N ALA A 108 9.43 -26.65 -28.09
CA ALA A 108 10.60 -26.54 -27.21
C ALA A 108 10.52 -25.75 -25.88
N TYR A 109 11.13 -26.38 -24.86
CA TYR A 109 11.10 -26.06 -23.43
C TYR A 109 12.01 -24.86 -23.06
N THR A 110 11.42 -23.86 -22.38
CA THR A 110 12.12 -23.00 -21.41
C THR A 110 11.14 -22.60 -20.32
N ALA A 111 11.60 -22.62 -19.06
CA ALA A 111 10.81 -22.24 -17.89
C ALA A 111 10.44 -20.75 -17.93
N GLN A 112 9.30 -20.45 -18.54
CA GLN A 112 8.63 -19.14 -18.51
C GLN A 112 7.14 -19.38 -18.33
N SER A 113 6.67 -19.38 -17.08
CA SER A 113 5.24 -19.25 -16.80
C SER A 113 4.89 -17.77 -16.84
N ALA A 114 4.87 -17.19 -18.05
CA ALA A 114 4.15 -15.95 -18.30
C ALA A 114 2.66 -16.30 -18.31
N VAL A 115 1.93 -15.85 -17.28
CA VAL A 115 0.48 -15.94 -17.25
C VAL A 115 -0.03 -14.65 -17.90
N ASP A 116 -0.83 -14.77 -18.97
CA ASP A 116 -1.52 -13.64 -19.58
C ASP A 116 -2.55 -13.06 -18.60
N TYR A 117 -2.35 -11.81 -18.16
CA TYR A 117 -3.25 -11.09 -17.26
C TYR A 117 -4.10 -10.02 -17.99
N ASN A 118 -4.24 -10.12 -19.31
CA ASN A 118 -4.76 -9.04 -20.17
C ASN A 118 -6.28 -8.80 -20.13
N ASN A 119 -7.03 -9.32 -19.16
CA ASN A 119 -8.48 -9.11 -19.11
C ASN A 119 -8.93 -8.61 -17.75
N LEU A 120 -8.66 -7.34 -17.44
CA LEU A 120 -9.49 -6.60 -16.47
C LEU A 120 -9.45 -5.06 -16.55
N HIS A 121 -8.64 -4.42 -17.39
CA HIS A 121 -8.62 -2.95 -17.48
C HIS A 121 -8.48 -2.47 -18.94
N THR A 122 -9.49 -1.76 -19.44
CA THR A 122 -9.46 -1.00 -20.70
C THR A 122 -8.77 0.34 -20.50
N GLY A 123 -7.47 0.33 -20.21
CA GLY A 123 -6.64 1.54 -20.13
C GLY A 123 -5.42 1.43 -21.04
N GLN A 124 -4.98 2.55 -21.60
CA GLN A 124 -3.75 2.61 -22.41
C GLN A 124 -2.58 2.02 -21.61
N GLU A 125 -1.85 1.09 -22.22
CA GLU A 125 -0.63 0.51 -21.65
C GLU A 125 0.44 1.60 -21.51
N ILE A 126 0.99 1.75 -20.31
CA ILE A 126 2.09 2.68 -20.04
C ILE A 126 3.37 1.86 -19.89
N HIS A 127 4.38 2.18 -20.68
CA HIS A 127 5.73 1.63 -20.52
C HIS A 127 6.50 2.46 -19.50
N ALA A 128 6.86 1.87 -18.36
CA ALA A 128 7.69 2.52 -17.35
C ALA A 128 9.08 1.86 -17.24
N ASN A 129 10.11 2.70 -17.12
CA ASN A 129 11.50 2.26 -16.86
C ASN A 129 11.79 2.06 -15.37
N HIS A 130 10.80 2.25 -14.52
CA HIS A 130 10.98 2.35 -13.08
C HIS A 130 10.37 1.15 -12.35
N GLN A 131 11.19 0.51 -11.53
CA GLN A 131 10.84 -0.73 -10.82
C GLN A 131 10.27 -0.49 -9.41
N ILE A 132 10.32 0.76 -8.93
CA ILE A 132 9.89 1.18 -7.60
C ILE A 132 8.90 2.35 -7.77
N ALA A 133 7.85 2.37 -6.95
CA ALA A 133 6.82 3.40 -6.91
C ALA A 133 6.52 3.80 -5.46
N GLY A 134 6.04 5.01 -5.25
CA GLY A 134 5.55 5.50 -3.95
C GLY A 134 4.03 5.39 -3.85
N ILE A 135 3.50 5.04 -2.68
CA ILE A 135 2.06 5.10 -2.39
C ILE A 135 1.76 6.44 -1.72
N MET A 136 0.94 7.28 -2.36
CA MET A 136 0.77 8.68 -1.93
C MET A 136 -0.43 8.90 -0.99
N ASN A 137 -1.46 8.06 -1.10
CA ASN A 137 -2.75 8.24 -0.42
C ASN A 137 -3.10 7.07 0.52
N GLY A 138 -2.10 6.32 0.98
CA GLY A 138 -2.31 5.27 1.97
C GLY A 138 -2.79 5.85 3.30
N PRO A 139 -3.79 5.25 4.00
CA PRO A 139 -4.34 5.79 5.24
C PRO A 139 -3.33 5.94 6.38
N ASN A 140 -2.22 5.20 6.32
CA ASN A 140 -1.21 5.21 7.38
C ASN A 140 0.04 6.01 7.03
N GLY A 141 0.08 6.66 5.87
CA GLY A 141 1.21 7.45 5.40
C GLY A 141 1.78 6.98 4.06
N ILE A 142 2.82 7.66 3.62
CA ILE A 142 3.51 7.36 2.37
C ILE A 142 4.29 6.04 2.53
N ALA A 143 4.29 5.21 1.49
CA ALA A 143 4.99 3.93 1.48
C ALA A 143 5.71 3.69 0.17
N THR A 144 6.58 2.68 0.15
CA THR A 144 7.19 2.18 -1.07
C THR A 144 6.46 0.93 -1.57
N ALA A 145 6.39 0.80 -2.90
CA ALA A 145 6.00 -0.40 -3.60
C ALA A 145 7.03 -0.70 -4.70
N PHE A 146 7.14 -1.94 -5.11
CA PHE A 146 8.00 -2.32 -6.24
C PHE A 146 7.35 -3.40 -7.09
N PHE A 147 7.66 -3.38 -8.38
CA PHE A 147 7.11 -4.35 -9.31
C PHE A 147 7.69 -5.74 -9.07
N ILE A 148 6.80 -6.73 -8.99
CA ILE A 148 7.10 -8.17 -8.84
C ILE A 148 6.66 -8.98 -10.05
N SER A 149 5.98 -8.34 -11.00
CA SER A 149 5.67 -8.93 -12.30
C SER A 149 5.69 -7.87 -13.40
N ARG A 150 5.97 -8.30 -14.64
CA ARG A 150 6.03 -7.40 -15.80
C ARG A 150 4.67 -6.83 -16.21
N ASN A 151 3.59 -7.54 -15.88
CA ASN A 151 2.21 -7.15 -16.17
C ASN A 151 1.61 -6.20 -15.12
N GLY A 152 2.45 -5.44 -14.42
CA GLY A 152 1.96 -4.39 -13.52
C GLY A 152 1.52 -4.82 -12.13
N ILE A 153 1.98 -5.98 -11.63
CA ILE A 153 1.79 -6.37 -10.21
C ILE A 153 2.92 -5.77 -9.36
N LEU A 154 2.56 -5.09 -8.27
CA LEU A 154 3.49 -4.55 -7.28
C LEU A 154 3.29 -5.18 -5.90
N ALA A 155 4.37 -5.33 -5.15
CA ALA A 155 4.36 -5.65 -3.72
C ALA A 155 4.54 -4.39 -2.88
N THR A 156 3.83 -4.32 -1.76
CA THR A 156 3.97 -3.29 -0.73
C THR A 156 3.53 -3.82 0.63
N THR A 157 3.70 -3.01 1.68
CA THR A 157 3.15 -3.33 3.01
C THR A 157 1.63 -3.18 3.04
N ARG A 158 0.92 -4.13 3.68
CA ARG A 158 -0.53 -4.01 3.89
C ARG A 158 -0.85 -2.82 4.78
N PHE A 159 0.01 -2.50 5.75
CA PHE A 159 -0.14 -1.35 6.62
C PHE A 159 -0.34 -0.06 5.83
N ALA A 160 0.44 0.17 4.77
CA ALA A 160 0.27 1.36 3.93
C ALA A 160 -1.10 1.44 3.27
N VAL A 161 -1.59 0.32 2.74
CA VAL A 161 -2.84 0.24 1.98
C VAL A 161 -4.08 0.26 2.91
N GLY A 162 -3.96 -0.34 4.09
CA GLY A 162 -5.04 -0.46 5.05
C GLY A 162 -6.27 -1.19 4.48
N GLY A 163 -7.42 -0.53 4.52
CA GLY A 163 -8.71 -1.04 4.03
C GLY A 163 -9.12 -0.53 2.64
N LEU A 164 -8.21 0.10 1.89
CA LEU A 164 -8.52 0.65 0.58
C LEU A 164 -8.65 -0.45 -0.49
N LYS A 165 -9.45 -0.17 -1.54
CA LYS A 165 -9.53 -0.98 -2.76
C LYS A 165 -8.59 -0.53 -3.86
N ALA A 166 -8.21 0.73 -3.84
CA ALA A 166 -7.31 1.33 -4.80
C ALA A 166 -6.45 2.36 -4.09
N VAL A 167 -5.24 2.53 -4.59
CA VAL A 167 -4.27 3.53 -4.12
C VAL A 167 -3.71 4.29 -5.31
N MET A 168 -3.16 5.47 -5.02
CA MET A 168 -2.46 6.29 -6.00
C MET A 168 -0.97 6.05 -5.85
N LEU A 169 -0.36 5.58 -6.93
CA LEU A 169 1.07 5.40 -7.04
C LEU A 169 1.70 6.63 -7.66
N SER A 170 2.89 7.00 -7.18
CA SER A 170 3.83 7.91 -7.85
C SER A 170 4.97 7.07 -8.41
N LEU A 171 5.16 7.13 -9.72
CA LEU A 171 6.35 6.64 -10.38
C LEU A 171 7.47 7.69 -10.22
N SER A 172 8.73 7.30 -10.41
CA SER A 172 9.88 8.20 -10.23
C SER A 172 10.08 9.21 -11.38
N ASP A 173 9.33 9.09 -12.47
CA ASP A 173 9.18 10.14 -13.49
C ASP A 173 8.18 11.24 -13.08
N GLY A 174 7.59 11.13 -11.88
CA GLY A 174 6.57 12.05 -11.38
C GLY A 174 5.15 11.71 -11.84
N ASN A 175 4.96 10.66 -12.66
CA ASN A 175 3.63 10.25 -13.09
C ASN A 175 2.87 9.62 -11.93
N HIS A 176 1.57 9.93 -11.87
CA HIS A 176 0.64 9.33 -10.93
C HIS A 176 -0.29 8.35 -11.63
N ILE A 177 -0.40 7.15 -11.09
CA ILE A 177 -1.24 6.09 -11.64
C ILE A 177 -2.11 5.47 -10.54
N GLN A 178 -3.35 5.13 -10.88
CA GLN A 178 -4.18 4.34 -9.98
C GLN A 178 -3.75 2.88 -10.01
N ALA A 179 -3.70 2.26 -8.84
CA ALA A 179 -3.49 0.84 -8.69
C ALA A 179 -4.58 0.22 -7.84
N ASP A 180 -5.14 -0.89 -8.30
CA ASP A 180 -6.13 -1.65 -7.54
C ASP A 180 -5.44 -2.62 -6.58
N VAL A 181 -5.97 -2.71 -5.36
CA VAL A 181 -5.54 -3.69 -4.37
C VAL A 181 -6.20 -5.01 -4.71
N VAL A 182 -5.43 -5.97 -5.20
CA VAL A 182 -5.97 -7.22 -5.75
C VAL A 182 -5.92 -8.39 -4.77
N ARG A 183 -5.04 -8.32 -3.77
CA ARG A 183 -4.88 -9.29 -2.69
C ARG A 183 -4.10 -8.67 -1.54
N SER A 184 -4.38 -9.07 -0.30
CA SER A 184 -3.49 -8.82 0.83
C SER A 184 -3.40 -10.02 1.76
N TYR A 185 -2.29 -10.10 2.50
CA TYR A 185 -1.93 -11.14 3.46
C TYR A 185 -1.59 -10.46 4.79
N PRO A 186 -2.59 -10.24 5.66
CA PRO A 186 -2.40 -9.55 6.94
C PRO A 186 -1.31 -10.16 7.83
N GLU A 187 -1.15 -11.49 7.78
CA GLU A 187 -0.16 -12.24 8.55
C GLU A 187 1.29 -11.98 8.11
N PHE A 188 1.48 -11.48 6.88
CA PHE A 188 2.78 -11.11 6.31
C PHE A 188 2.96 -9.60 6.18
N ASP A 189 1.96 -8.81 6.58
CA ASP A 189 1.88 -7.38 6.29
C ASP A 189 2.18 -7.08 4.81
N LEU A 190 1.60 -7.87 3.90
CA LEU A 190 1.84 -7.79 2.46
C LEU A 190 0.55 -7.43 1.72
N ALA A 191 0.63 -6.53 0.75
CA ALA A 191 -0.43 -6.27 -0.21
C ALA A 191 0.11 -6.33 -1.64
N PHE A 192 -0.71 -6.87 -2.54
CA PHE A 192 -0.49 -6.83 -3.98
C PHE A 192 -1.37 -5.78 -4.62
N LEU A 193 -0.74 -4.97 -5.44
CA LEU A 193 -1.37 -3.96 -6.25
C LEU A 193 -1.29 -4.37 -7.72
N HIS A 194 -2.28 -3.97 -8.51
CA HIS A 194 -2.30 -4.18 -9.96
C HIS A 194 -2.50 -2.85 -10.67
N THR A 195 -1.77 -2.66 -11.77
CA THR A 195 -1.80 -1.48 -12.63
C THR A 195 -1.75 -1.92 -14.09
N ASN A 196 -2.05 -1.01 -15.02
CA ASN A 196 -1.90 -1.25 -16.46
C ASN A 196 -0.49 -0.89 -16.96
N VAL A 197 0.48 -0.80 -16.06
CA VAL A 197 1.85 -0.44 -16.40
C VAL A 197 2.62 -1.71 -16.71
N ASN A 198 3.16 -1.77 -17.92
CA ASN A 198 4.08 -2.81 -18.33
C ASN A 198 5.51 -2.32 -18.11
N ILE A 199 6.32 -3.12 -17.43
CA ILE A 199 7.73 -2.80 -17.18
C ILE A 199 8.65 -3.70 -18.00
N ALA A 200 9.71 -3.12 -18.56
CA ALA A 200 10.66 -3.85 -19.41
C ALA A 200 11.49 -4.87 -18.59
N GLN A 201 11.88 -4.50 -17.38
CA GLN A 201 12.78 -5.27 -16.54
C GLN A 201 12.34 -5.23 -15.07
N LEU A 202 12.36 -6.39 -14.42
CA LEU A 202 12.15 -6.53 -12.98
C LEU A 202 13.47 -6.37 -12.21
N LEU A 203 13.37 -6.08 -10.91
CA LEU A 203 14.52 -6.14 -10.00
C LEU A 203 15.14 -7.54 -10.03
N PRO A 204 16.47 -7.68 -10.15
CA PRO A 204 17.12 -8.98 -10.17
C PRO A 204 16.92 -9.69 -8.83
N VAL A 205 16.39 -10.90 -8.84
CA VAL A 205 16.08 -11.65 -7.62
C VAL A 205 17.28 -12.49 -7.20
N SER A 206 17.59 -12.49 -5.90
CA SER A 206 18.69 -13.30 -5.37
C SER A 206 18.35 -14.79 -5.49
N PRO A 207 19.26 -15.64 -6.01
CA PRO A 207 19.03 -17.08 -6.07
C PRO A 207 19.08 -17.75 -4.69
N LYS A 208 19.59 -17.05 -3.66
CA LYS A 208 19.69 -17.55 -2.29
C LYS A 208 18.32 -17.55 -1.62
N ARG A 209 17.79 -18.74 -1.34
CA ARG A 209 16.52 -18.89 -0.59
C ARG A 209 16.64 -18.51 0.89
N GLN A 210 17.82 -18.75 1.46
CA GLN A 210 18.09 -18.49 2.87
C GLN A 210 19.23 -17.48 2.97
N LEU A 211 18.98 -16.43 3.74
CA LEU A 211 19.94 -15.37 3.99
C LEU A 211 20.84 -15.77 5.17
N GLU A 212 22.12 -15.46 5.06
CA GLU A 212 23.11 -15.81 6.07
C GLU A 212 23.19 -14.74 7.16
N SER A 213 23.56 -15.13 8.37
CA SER A 213 23.77 -14.17 9.45
C SER A 213 24.89 -13.19 9.06
N GLN A 214 24.73 -11.91 9.40
CA GLN A 214 25.63 -10.81 9.09
C GLN A 214 25.76 -10.44 7.59
N GLU A 215 24.95 -11.04 6.71
CA GLU A 215 24.85 -10.60 5.31
C GLU A 215 24.37 -9.14 5.25
N SER A 216 25.01 -8.30 4.43
CA SER A 216 24.64 -6.88 4.33
C SER A 216 23.36 -6.70 3.54
N LEU A 217 22.56 -5.76 4.03
CA LEU A 217 21.27 -5.39 3.48
C LEU A 217 21.28 -3.90 3.13
N THR A 218 20.74 -3.58 1.95
CA THR A 218 20.41 -2.21 1.57
C THR A 218 18.94 -2.18 1.18
N ALA A 219 18.12 -1.44 1.92
CA ALA A 219 16.74 -1.17 1.54
C ALA A 219 16.63 0.20 0.89
N VAL A 220 15.73 0.35 -0.08
CA VAL A 220 15.59 1.59 -0.86
C VAL A 220 14.15 2.07 -0.82
N SER A 221 13.92 3.33 -0.43
CA SER A 221 12.60 3.96 -0.52
C SER A 221 12.30 4.45 -1.94
N PHE A 222 11.04 4.73 -2.24
CA PHE A 222 10.65 5.32 -3.53
C PHE A 222 11.30 6.70 -3.78
N THR A 223 11.66 7.43 -2.72
CA THR A 223 12.41 8.70 -2.81
C THR A 223 13.91 8.51 -3.06
N GLY A 224 14.39 7.26 -3.15
CA GLY A 224 15.79 6.93 -3.35
C GLY A 224 16.64 6.92 -2.07
N HIS A 225 16.03 7.15 -0.90
CA HIS A 225 16.76 7.05 0.36
C HIS A 225 17.13 5.59 0.65
N THR A 226 18.38 5.39 1.07
CA THR A 226 18.89 4.05 1.38
C THR A 226 18.98 3.84 2.89
N MET A 227 18.52 2.66 3.32
CA MET A 227 18.63 2.20 4.71
C MET A 227 19.53 0.98 4.72
N LYS A 228 20.64 1.06 5.45
CA LYS A 228 21.65 0.00 5.48
C LYS A 228 21.59 -0.76 6.79
N GLY A 229 21.81 -2.07 6.71
CA GLY A 229 21.90 -2.94 7.87
C GLY A 229 22.52 -4.28 7.51
N VAL A 230 22.36 -5.23 8.42
CA VAL A 230 22.74 -6.63 8.19
C VAL A 230 21.63 -7.56 8.67
N ILE A 231 21.68 -8.82 8.24
CA ILE A 231 20.89 -9.90 8.84
C ILE A 231 21.38 -10.11 10.27
N ARG A 232 20.53 -9.86 11.27
CA ARG A 232 20.94 -10.04 12.67
C ARG A 232 20.84 -11.51 13.07
N PRO A 233 21.79 -12.05 13.86
CA PRO A 233 21.56 -13.32 14.53
C PRO A 233 20.39 -13.18 15.52
N THR A 234 19.52 -14.18 15.58
CA THR A 234 18.50 -14.26 16.62
C THR A 234 18.42 -15.67 17.18
N LYS A 235 18.13 -15.75 18.48
CA LYS A 235 17.78 -17.03 19.14
C LYS A 235 16.28 -17.29 19.10
N SER A 236 15.47 -16.29 18.76
CA SER A 236 14.02 -16.42 18.66
C SER A 236 13.64 -17.19 17.41
N LEU A 237 12.65 -18.07 17.52
CA LEU A 237 12.03 -18.72 16.36
C LEU A 237 11.37 -17.65 15.49
N ILE A 238 11.87 -17.50 14.27
CA ILE A 238 11.28 -16.61 13.26
C ILE A 238 10.31 -17.45 12.41
N LYS A 239 9.12 -16.92 12.17
CA LYS A 239 8.13 -17.56 11.28
C LYS A 239 8.70 -17.68 9.87
N ASP A 240 8.28 -18.74 9.16
CA ASP A 240 8.66 -18.95 7.77
C ASP A 240 8.43 -17.69 6.90
N GLY A 241 9.39 -17.41 6.02
CA GLY A 241 9.39 -16.27 5.12
C GLY A 241 9.89 -14.95 5.73
N TRP A 242 10.09 -14.84 7.03
CA TRP A 242 10.62 -13.63 7.66
C TRP A 242 12.14 -13.71 7.87
N PHE A 243 12.82 -12.57 7.77
CA PHE A 243 14.22 -12.44 8.16
C PHE A 243 14.43 -11.21 9.06
N PRO A 244 15.33 -11.30 10.05
CA PRO A 244 15.55 -10.22 11.01
C PRO A 244 16.66 -9.28 10.52
N THR A 245 16.47 -7.97 10.68
CA THR A 245 17.47 -6.98 10.27
C THR A 245 18.04 -6.21 11.46
N THR A 246 19.10 -5.44 11.25
CA THR A 246 19.56 -4.39 12.18
C THR A 246 19.02 -3.01 11.84
N ILE A 247 18.11 -2.89 10.87
CA ILE A 247 17.49 -1.62 10.49
C ILE A 247 16.43 -1.29 11.53
N SER A 248 16.50 -0.11 12.15
CA SER A 248 15.60 0.29 13.25
C SER A 248 14.65 1.44 12.89
N THR A 249 14.90 2.12 11.78
CA THR A 249 14.13 3.30 11.36
C THR A 249 13.87 3.20 9.88
N LEU A 250 12.60 3.39 9.50
CA LEU A 250 12.18 3.49 8.11
C LEU A 250 12.00 4.96 7.74
N VAL A 251 12.28 5.29 6.48
CA VAL A 251 12.06 6.64 5.91
C VAL A 251 10.59 6.86 5.56
N ASP A 252 9.86 5.79 5.32
CA ASP A 252 8.43 5.75 5.02
C ASP A 252 7.77 4.63 5.85
N VAL A 253 6.49 4.30 5.60
CA VAL A 253 5.80 3.29 6.42
C VAL A 253 6.12 1.84 6.03
N GLY A 254 7.06 1.62 5.11
CA GLY A 254 7.53 0.31 4.67
C GLY A 254 7.22 -0.02 3.22
N GLY A 255 7.35 -1.31 2.88
CA GLY A 255 7.24 -1.82 1.52
C GLY A 255 8.52 -1.64 0.68
N ASN A 256 9.61 -1.24 1.32
CA ASN A 256 10.89 -0.97 0.66
C ASN A 256 11.54 -2.28 0.17
N PRO A 257 11.92 -2.41 -1.12
CA PRO A 257 12.72 -3.54 -1.56
C PRO A 257 14.08 -3.56 -0.85
N VAL A 258 14.55 -4.76 -0.52
CA VAL A 258 15.82 -5.02 0.19
C VAL A 258 16.76 -5.79 -0.72
N PHE A 259 18.00 -5.34 -0.80
CA PHE A 259 19.04 -5.88 -1.65
C PHE A 259 20.21 -6.46 -0.84
N ASP A 260 20.82 -7.53 -1.36
CA ASP A 260 22.11 -8.04 -0.89
C ASP A 260 23.30 -7.20 -1.40
N ARG A 261 24.53 -7.60 -1.05
CA ARG A 261 25.77 -6.94 -1.51
C ARG A 261 25.96 -6.96 -3.02
N ASN A 262 25.33 -7.91 -3.71
CA ASN A 262 25.41 -8.08 -5.16
C ASN A 262 24.28 -7.32 -5.88
N ASN A 263 23.54 -6.48 -5.16
CA ASN A 263 22.39 -5.74 -5.66
C ASN A 263 21.23 -6.63 -6.14
N ASN A 264 21.13 -7.85 -5.62
CA ASN A 264 19.97 -8.70 -5.87
C ASN A 264 18.92 -8.50 -4.79
N LEU A 265 17.66 -8.42 -5.20
CA LEU A 265 16.49 -8.36 -4.34
C LEU A 265 16.39 -9.62 -3.50
N VAL A 266 16.39 -9.44 -2.18
CA VAL A 266 16.26 -10.51 -1.17
C VAL A 266 14.94 -10.44 -0.42
N GLY A 267 14.24 -9.30 -0.47
CA GLY A 267 12.95 -9.17 0.20
C GLY A 267 12.38 -7.76 0.23
N MET A 268 11.49 -7.53 1.18
CA MET A 268 10.79 -6.27 1.40
C MET A 268 10.79 -5.93 2.89
N LEU A 269 11.13 -4.70 3.28
CA LEU A 269 10.94 -4.24 4.65
C LEU A 269 9.48 -3.99 4.95
N THR A 270 9.07 -4.37 6.15
CA THR A 270 7.76 -4.03 6.72
C THR A 270 7.99 -3.24 8.00
N ASN A 271 6.99 -2.48 8.44
CA ASN A 271 7.07 -1.82 9.74
C ASN A 271 6.80 -2.78 10.92
N ASN A 272 6.75 -4.10 10.66
CA ASN A 272 6.67 -5.08 11.73
C ASN A 272 7.98 -5.12 12.50
N ALA A 273 7.89 -4.83 13.78
CA ALA A 273 8.96 -4.99 14.76
C ALA A 273 8.47 -5.85 15.93
N ASN A 274 9.40 -6.49 16.64
CA ASN A 274 9.06 -7.17 17.88
C ASN A 274 8.87 -6.11 18.98
N ARG A 275 7.91 -6.29 19.88
CA ARG A 275 7.70 -5.39 21.04
C ARG A 275 8.98 -5.18 21.88
N SER A 276 9.87 -6.17 21.90
CA SER A 276 11.12 -6.13 22.66
C SER A 276 12.34 -5.66 21.87
N SER A 277 12.18 -5.22 20.62
CA SER A 277 13.31 -4.84 19.77
C SER A 277 12.94 -3.74 18.77
N PRO A 278 13.74 -2.67 18.65
CA PRO A 278 13.45 -1.58 17.72
C PRO A 278 13.70 -1.95 16.25
N TYR A 279 14.22 -3.16 15.99
CA TYR A 279 14.58 -3.56 14.63
C TYR A 279 13.38 -4.11 13.86
N VAL A 280 13.25 -3.66 12.62
CA VAL A 280 12.22 -4.12 11.70
C VAL A 280 12.59 -5.47 11.09
N TYR A 281 11.56 -6.19 10.64
CA TYR A 281 11.69 -7.44 9.90
C TYR A 281 11.49 -7.23 8.40
N GLY A 282 12.23 -8.04 7.62
CA GLY A 282 12.01 -8.17 6.20
C GLY A 282 11.24 -9.43 5.87
N LEU A 283 10.37 -9.35 4.86
CA LEU A 283 9.71 -10.48 4.24
C LEU A 283 10.54 -10.95 3.04
N SER A 284 10.91 -12.23 3.02
CA SER A 284 11.72 -12.85 1.96
C SER A 284 11.05 -12.73 0.60
N ILE A 285 11.84 -12.39 -0.41
CA ILE A 285 11.38 -12.28 -1.79
C ILE A 285 10.79 -13.60 -2.30
N HIS A 286 11.36 -14.73 -1.87
CA HIS A 286 10.86 -16.06 -2.23
C HIS A 286 9.47 -16.32 -1.64
N LYS A 287 9.20 -15.80 -0.43
CA LYS A 287 7.87 -15.88 0.17
C LYS A 287 6.87 -15.02 -0.61
N ILE A 288 7.28 -13.81 -1.02
CA ILE A 288 6.45 -12.92 -1.84
C ILE A 288 6.10 -13.61 -3.16
N TYR A 289 7.06 -14.17 -3.89
CA TYR A 289 6.80 -14.89 -5.15
C TYR A 289 5.91 -16.12 -4.96
N HIS A 290 6.09 -16.91 -3.90
CA HIS A 290 5.17 -18.00 -3.58
C HIS A 290 3.72 -17.51 -3.40
N LEU A 291 3.53 -16.36 -2.74
CA LEU A 291 2.20 -15.76 -2.57
C LEU A 291 1.65 -15.17 -3.88
N VAL A 292 2.51 -14.72 -4.81
CA VAL A 292 2.10 -14.33 -6.16
C VAL A 292 1.61 -15.54 -6.95
N GLU A 293 2.32 -16.68 -6.87
CA GLU A 293 1.89 -17.92 -7.52
C GLU A 293 0.55 -18.40 -6.97
N GLN A 294 0.34 -18.34 -5.66
CA GLN A 294 -0.94 -18.62 -5.04
C GLN A 294 -2.05 -17.69 -5.57
N TYR A 295 -1.78 -16.38 -5.62
CA TYR A 295 -2.71 -15.41 -6.20
C TYR A 295 -3.03 -15.72 -7.67
N ALA A 296 -2.03 -16.11 -8.47
CA ALA A 296 -2.22 -16.48 -9.87
C ALA A 296 -3.10 -17.74 -10.02
N GLN A 297 -2.96 -18.71 -9.11
CA GLN A 297 -3.85 -19.88 -9.06
C GLN A 297 -5.28 -19.49 -8.67
N GLU A 298 -5.46 -18.59 -7.69
CA GLU A 298 -6.75 -18.03 -7.31
C GLU A 298 -7.45 -17.37 -8.52
N MET A 299 -6.70 -16.61 -9.35
CA MET A 299 -7.21 -15.94 -10.56
C MET A 299 -7.77 -16.94 -11.57
N ARG A 300 -6.97 -17.99 -11.88
CA ARG A 300 -7.35 -18.99 -12.87
C ARG A 300 -8.58 -19.79 -12.46
N ASN A 301 -8.71 -20.09 -11.17
CA ASN A 301 -9.78 -20.93 -10.65
C ASN A 301 -11.09 -20.18 -10.47
N THR A 302 -11.07 -18.86 -10.25
CA THR A 302 -12.29 -18.07 -10.08
C THR A 302 -12.10 -16.65 -10.61
N PRO A 303 -12.49 -16.38 -11.87
CA PRO A 303 -12.27 -15.06 -12.49
C PRO A 303 -13.20 -13.99 -11.92
N LYS A 304 -14.42 -14.35 -11.52
CA LYS A 304 -15.43 -13.41 -11.02
C LYS A 304 -15.36 -13.30 -9.50
N THR A 305 -14.51 -12.42 -9.01
CA THR A 305 -14.31 -12.16 -7.57
C THR A 305 -14.10 -10.68 -7.30
N SER A 306 -14.41 -10.21 -6.10
CA SER A 306 -14.00 -8.87 -5.62
C SER A 306 -12.99 -8.97 -4.49
N TYR A 307 -12.14 -7.95 -4.33
CA TYR A 307 -11.24 -7.84 -3.19
C TYR A 307 -12.02 -7.50 -1.91
N CYS A 308 -11.77 -8.25 -0.82
CA CYS A 308 -12.32 -7.98 0.50
C CYS A 308 -11.28 -7.24 1.37
N PRO A 309 -11.51 -5.96 1.73
CA PRO A 309 -10.57 -5.22 2.59
C PRO A 309 -10.42 -5.79 4.00
N GLY A 310 -11.46 -6.49 4.49
CA GLY A 310 -11.49 -7.04 5.85
C GLY A 310 -10.46 -8.14 6.07
N CYS A 311 -10.40 -9.12 5.17
CA CYS A 311 -9.44 -10.23 5.28
C CYS A 311 -8.31 -10.20 4.25
N GLY A 312 -8.42 -9.39 3.20
CA GLY A 312 -7.46 -9.36 2.11
C GLY A 312 -7.69 -10.42 1.03
N CYS A 313 -8.68 -11.30 1.20
CA CYS A 313 -9.03 -12.36 0.25
C CYS A 313 -9.87 -11.86 -0.92
N ARG A 314 -9.94 -12.71 -1.95
CA ARG A 314 -10.81 -12.52 -3.08
C ARG A 314 -12.12 -13.26 -2.85
N SER A 315 -13.18 -12.49 -2.71
CA SER A 315 -14.52 -12.97 -2.48
C SER A 315 -15.19 -13.33 -3.80
N LYS A 316 -15.55 -14.60 -3.96
CA LYS A 316 -16.45 -15.07 -5.01
C LYS A 316 -17.82 -14.43 -4.85
N ALA A 317 -18.32 -14.35 -3.60
CA ALA A 317 -19.63 -13.79 -3.32
C ALA A 317 -19.77 -12.38 -3.91
N GLY A 318 -18.78 -11.52 -3.75
CA GLY A 318 -18.80 -10.18 -4.36
C GLY A 318 -18.87 -10.16 -5.88
N GLY A 319 -18.19 -11.10 -6.56
CA GLY A 319 -18.31 -11.26 -8.02
C GLY A 319 -19.72 -11.63 -8.49
N TYR A 320 -20.52 -12.25 -7.63
CA TYR A 320 -21.92 -12.60 -7.90
C TYR A 320 -22.93 -11.61 -7.28
N GLY A 321 -22.48 -10.43 -6.83
CA GLY A 321 -23.35 -9.43 -6.20
C GLY A 321 -23.70 -9.72 -4.75
N GLY A 322 -22.95 -10.62 -4.10
CA GLY A 322 -23.10 -10.93 -2.69
C GLY A 322 -22.65 -9.79 -1.79
N PHE A 323 -23.29 -9.71 -0.62
CA PHE A 323 -23.07 -8.62 0.32
C PHE A 323 -21.90 -8.85 1.29
N TYR A 324 -21.52 -10.11 1.51
CA TYR A 324 -20.54 -10.49 2.53
C TYR A 324 -19.44 -11.34 1.93
N CYS A 325 -18.23 -11.17 2.45
CA CYS A 325 -17.12 -12.03 2.11
C CYS A 325 -17.35 -13.42 2.68
N GLU A 326 -17.36 -14.44 1.84
CA GLU A 326 -17.51 -15.84 2.25
C GLU A 326 -16.31 -16.39 3.05
N HIS A 327 -15.19 -15.66 3.09
CA HIS A 327 -14.00 -16.06 3.85
C HIS A 327 -13.98 -15.52 5.29
N CYS A 328 -14.54 -14.33 5.52
CA CYS A 328 -14.42 -13.66 6.83
C CYS A 328 -15.71 -12.97 7.32
N GLY A 329 -16.80 -13.01 6.56
CA GLY A 329 -18.07 -12.39 6.90
C GLY A 329 -18.10 -10.86 6.89
N ALA A 330 -17.02 -10.19 6.48
CA ALA A 330 -17.03 -8.73 6.34
C ALA A 330 -17.99 -8.29 5.23
N THR A 331 -18.71 -7.19 5.46
CA THR A 331 -19.51 -6.54 4.41
C THR A 331 -18.57 -6.07 3.30
N LEU A 332 -18.85 -6.49 2.06
CA LEU A 332 -18.08 -6.06 0.90
C LEU A 332 -18.40 -4.61 0.57
N PRO A 333 -17.44 -3.80 0.10
CA PRO A 333 -17.70 -2.37 -0.03
C PRO A 333 -18.74 -2.02 -1.11
N GLU A 334 -18.92 -2.86 -2.13
CA GLU A 334 -20.02 -2.75 -3.11
C GLU A 334 -21.40 -2.86 -2.45
N ALA A 335 -21.47 -3.43 -1.25
CA ALA A 335 -22.70 -3.80 -0.55
C ALA A 335 -22.95 -2.97 0.72
N GLN A 336 -22.18 -1.90 0.96
CA GLN A 336 -22.33 -1.06 2.14
C GLN A 336 -23.69 -0.34 2.15
N ASP A 337 -24.10 0.23 1.00
CA ASP A 337 -25.28 1.09 0.88
C ASP A 337 -26.45 0.44 0.14
N ILE A 338 -26.36 -0.87 -0.14
CA ILE A 338 -27.41 -1.59 -0.88
C ILE A 338 -28.43 -2.20 0.10
N GLN A 339 -29.71 -1.99 -0.20
CA GLN A 339 -30.79 -2.68 0.49
C GLN A 339 -30.72 -4.19 0.19
N ARG A 340 -30.44 -4.96 1.24
CA ARG A 340 -30.10 -6.38 1.12
C ARG A 340 -31.36 -7.20 0.92
N SER A 341 -31.44 -7.89 -0.21
CA SER A 341 -32.52 -8.81 -0.55
C SER A 341 -31.95 -10.21 -0.81
N PHE A 342 -32.82 -11.22 -0.83
CA PHE A 342 -32.39 -12.59 -1.08
C PHE A 342 -31.99 -12.78 -2.55
N ASP A 343 -30.84 -13.41 -2.79
CA ASP A 343 -30.53 -14.00 -4.10
C ASP A 343 -30.23 -15.50 -3.95
N PRO A 344 -31.11 -16.39 -4.48
CA PRO A 344 -30.91 -17.83 -4.45
C PRO A 344 -29.60 -18.30 -5.08
N LYS A 345 -29.01 -17.53 -6.01
CA LYS A 345 -27.75 -17.89 -6.68
C LYS A 345 -26.55 -17.87 -5.74
N LEU A 346 -26.63 -17.12 -4.64
CA LEU A 346 -25.56 -17.01 -3.65
C LEU A 346 -25.62 -18.12 -2.59
N ALA A 347 -26.69 -18.92 -2.58
CA ALA A 347 -26.95 -19.90 -1.54
C ALA A 347 -25.85 -20.98 -1.43
N GLY A 348 -25.34 -21.44 -2.57
CA GLY A 348 -24.24 -22.40 -2.59
C GLY A 348 -22.92 -21.83 -2.06
N LEU A 349 -22.67 -20.52 -2.21
CA LEU A 349 -21.43 -19.88 -1.76
C LEU A 349 -21.41 -19.61 -0.25
N TYR A 350 -22.57 -19.36 0.35
CA TYR A 350 -22.69 -19.14 1.80
C TYR A 350 -22.97 -20.41 2.61
N GLY A 351 -23.00 -21.58 1.96
CA GLY A 351 -23.23 -22.85 2.63
C GLY A 351 -24.64 -23.00 3.18
N GLU A 352 -25.67 -22.54 2.45
CA GLU A 352 -27.08 -22.51 2.86
C GLU A 352 -27.76 -23.88 3.11
N ASN A 353 -27.02 -24.98 3.04
CA ASN A 353 -27.51 -26.32 3.34
C ASN A 353 -27.38 -26.68 4.85
N MET A 354 -27.18 -25.70 5.75
CA MET A 354 -27.02 -25.93 7.19
C MET A 354 -28.33 -25.75 7.99
N SER A 355 -28.56 -26.65 8.95
CA SER A 355 -29.87 -26.98 9.52
C SER A 355 -30.50 -25.98 10.51
N ARG A 356 -29.96 -24.77 10.70
CA ARG A 356 -30.57 -23.78 11.60
C ARG A 356 -30.71 -22.40 10.95
N PRO A 357 -31.95 -21.94 10.69
CA PRO A 357 -32.17 -20.63 10.10
C PRO A 357 -31.85 -19.51 11.10
N CYS A 358 -31.28 -18.41 10.60
CA CYS A 358 -31.06 -17.19 11.34
C CYS A 358 -32.39 -16.65 11.89
N PRO A 359 -32.49 -16.26 13.17
CA PRO A 359 -33.74 -15.80 13.76
C PRO A 359 -34.21 -14.43 13.24
N ARG A 360 -33.31 -13.62 12.64
CA ARG A 360 -33.66 -12.29 12.11
C ARG A 360 -34.19 -12.32 10.68
N CYS A 361 -33.61 -13.15 9.83
CA CYS A 361 -33.94 -13.17 8.40
C CYS A 361 -34.34 -14.55 7.89
N HIS A 362 -34.52 -15.51 8.79
CA HIS A 362 -34.95 -16.90 8.54
C HIS A 362 -34.09 -17.68 7.54
N THR A 363 -32.88 -17.20 7.26
CA THR A 363 -31.99 -17.84 6.30
C THR A 363 -31.23 -19.01 6.91
N SER A 364 -31.11 -20.11 6.18
CA SER A 364 -30.31 -21.29 6.53
C SER A 364 -28.79 -21.08 6.37
N ILE A 365 -28.32 -19.83 6.33
CA ILE A 365 -26.91 -19.50 6.08
C ILE A 365 -26.06 -19.83 7.31
N GLY A 366 -24.83 -20.30 7.05
CA GLY A 366 -23.81 -20.48 8.09
C GLY A 366 -23.53 -19.19 8.87
N PHE A 367 -23.23 -19.33 10.15
CA PHE A 367 -22.75 -18.22 10.98
C PHE A 367 -21.22 -18.16 10.91
N TYR A 368 -20.66 -16.98 10.71
CA TYR A 368 -19.22 -16.74 10.94
C TYR A 368 -19.05 -15.95 12.23
N LYS A 369 -18.38 -16.56 13.22
CA LYS A 369 -18.21 -15.99 14.58
C LYS A 369 -19.53 -15.50 15.19
N GLY A 370 -20.58 -16.31 15.12
CA GLY A 370 -21.91 -15.95 15.63
C GLY A 370 -22.64 -14.89 14.80
N THR A 371 -22.08 -14.41 13.69
CA THR A 371 -22.74 -13.44 12.80
C THR A 371 -23.33 -14.16 11.58
N CYS A 372 -24.63 -13.96 11.34
CA CYS A 372 -25.31 -14.43 10.15
C CYS A 372 -24.71 -13.77 8.92
N LEU A 373 -24.17 -14.58 7.99
CA LEU A 373 -23.53 -14.11 6.75
C LEU A 373 -24.54 -13.52 5.72
N ARG A 374 -25.80 -13.23 6.09
CA ARG A 374 -26.84 -12.62 5.22
C ARG A 374 -27.39 -11.29 5.67
N CYS A 375 -27.63 -11.19 6.97
CA CYS A 375 -28.26 -10.00 7.53
C CYS A 375 -27.37 -9.35 8.58
N GLY A 376 -26.19 -9.92 8.84
CA GLY A 376 -25.27 -9.45 9.88
C GLY A 376 -25.82 -9.63 11.29
N TYR A 377 -26.88 -10.43 11.50
CA TYR A 377 -27.41 -10.69 12.83
C TYR A 377 -26.39 -11.46 13.67
N GLN A 378 -26.00 -10.90 14.82
CA GLN A 378 -25.19 -11.59 15.81
C GLN A 378 -26.09 -12.45 16.71
N ALA A 379 -25.99 -13.76 16.58
CA ALA A 379 -26.48 -14.70 17.58
C ALA A 379 -25.63 -14.53 18.84
N ARG A 380 -26.26 -14.05 19.92
CA ARG A 380 -25.64 -13.95 21.24
C ARG A 380 -25.40 -15.32 21.84
#